data_AF-A0A259JYK0-F1
#
_entry.id   AF-A0A259JYK0-F1
#
_cell.length_a   1.000
_cell.length_b   1.000
_cell.length_c   1.000
_cell.angle_alpha   90.00
_cell.angle_beta   90.00
_cell.angle_gamma   90.00
#
_symmetry.space_group_name_H-M   'P 1'
#
loop_
_entity.id
_entity.type
_entity.pdbx_description
1 polymer ?
#
loop_
_entity_poly.entity_id
_entity_poly.type
_entity_poly.pdbx_seq_one_letter_code
_entity_poly.pdbx_strand_id
1 'polypeptide(L)' 'MASDRGARSRARRVRPPTASEQLEALLGYHVPMGRPPKHDLSIWTVTDDWPRPVPVTEAEIEVFEQWFGDLFDELFCSGG' A
#
# COMPACT_ATOMS: atom_id res chain seq x y z
N MET A 1 -1.28 39.26 -52.82
CA MET A 1 -1.21 37.81 -52.59
C MET A 1 -0.99 37.58 -51.10
N ALA A 2 -2.03 37.17 -50.38
CA ALA A 2 -1.95 36.84 -48.96
C ALA A 2 -1.38 35.41 -48.83
N SER A 3 -0.22 35.27 -48.18
CA SER A 3 0.36 33.96 -47.87
C SER A 3 -0.08 33.56 -46.47
N ASP A 4 -1.13 32.75 -46.42
CA ASP A 4 -1.61 32.03 -45.24
C ASP A 4 -0.51 31.07 -44.76
N ARG A 5 0.31 31.54 -43.82
CA ARG A 5 1.20 30.66 -43.05
C ARG A 5 0.43 30.19 -41.83
N GLY A 6 -0.34 29.12 -42.03
CA GLY A 6 -0.92 28.34 -40.96
C GLY A 6 0.14 27.96 -39.94
N ALA A 7 0.15 28.67 -38.80
CA ALA A 7 0.94 28.33 -37.63
C ALA A 7 0.33 27.09 -36.94
N ARG A 8 0.40 25.94 -37.61
CA ARG A 8 0.15 24.63 -36.99
C ARG A 8 1.46 24.12 -36.42
N SER A 9 1.77 24.41 -35.16
CA SER A 9 2.82 23.74 -34.36
C SER A 9 2.92 24.45 -33.01
N ARG A 10 2.78 23.81 -31.84
CA ARG A 10 2.82 22.41 -31.44
C ARG A 10 1.80 22.25 -30.30
N ALA A 11 0.89 21.27 -30.41
CA ALA A 11 0.21 20.79 -29.22
C ALA A 11 1.29 20.37 -28.21
N ARG A 12 1.34 21.04 -27.07
CA ARG A 12 2.23 20.71 -25.96
C ARG A 12 1.89 19.27 -25.57
N ARG A 13 2.69 18.29 -26.01
CA ARG A 13 2.53 16.91 -25.54
C ARG A 13 2.76 16.97 -24.05
N VAL A 14 1.67 16.95 -23.29
CA VAL A 14 1.74 16.82 -21.84
C VAL A 14 2.30 15.42 -21.62
N ARG A 15 3.50 15.34 -21.06
CA ARG A 15 4.07 14.04 -20.70
C ARG A 15 3.12 13.38 -19.68
N PRO A 16 2.93 12.05 -19.75
CA PRO A 16 2.22 11.36 -18.69
C PRO A 16 2.92 11.65 -17.35
N PRO A 17 2.15 11.82 -16.27
CA PRO A 17 2.73 12.09 -14.97
C PRO A 17 3.61 10.91 -14.54
N THR A 18 4.73 11.23 -13.92
CA THR A 18 5.60 10.22 -13.33
C THR A 18 4.92 9.58 -12.13
N ALA A 19 5.35 8.37 -11.74
CA ALA A 19 4.83 7.72 -10.53
C ALA A 19 4.99 8.60 -9.27
N SER A 20 6.06 9.41 -9.20
CA SER A 20 6.27 10.37 -8.10
C SER A 20 5.25 11.49 -8.09
N GLU A 21 4.95 12.07 -9.26
CA GLU A 21 3.94 13.13 -9.41
C GLU A 21 2.53 12.59 -9.09
N GLN A 22 2.24 11.34 -9.47
CA GLN A 22 0.97 10.68 -9.10
C GLN A 22 0.86 10.46 -7.60
N LEU A 23 1.94 10.04 -6.94
CA LEU A 23 1.97 9.81 -5.50
C LEU A 23 1.81 11.12 -4.70
N GLU A 24 2.48 12.18 -5.15
CA GLU A 24 2.34 13.52 -4.55
C GLU A 24 0.90 14.04 -4.65
N ALA A 25 0.25 13.83 -5.80
CA ALA A 25 -1.16 14.20 -5.98
C ALA A 25 -2.10 13.42 -5.03
N LEU A 26 -1.77 12.18 -4.69
CA LEU A 26 -2.58 11.35 -3.80
C LEU A 26 -2.38 11.71 -2.32
N LEU A 27 -1.13 11.93 -1.90
CA LEU A 27 -0.76 12.12 -0.50
C LEU A 27 -0.80 13.59 -0.06
N GLY A 28 -0.77 14.53 -1.01
CA GLY A 28 -0.73 15.97 -0.72
C GLY A 28 0.64 16.48 -0.25
N TYR A 29 1.69 15.66 -0.33
CA TYR A 29 3.07 16.05 -0.05
C TYR A 29 4.06 15.29 -0.94
N HIS A 30 5.22 15.90 -1.17
CA HIS A 30 6.29 15.31 -1.99
C HIS A 30 7.02 14.19 -1.22
N VAL A 31 7.10 13.01 -1.82
CA VAL A 31 7.88 11.88 -1.29
C VAL A 31 9.30 11.97 -1.84
N PRO A 32 10.36 12.09 -1.01
CA PRO A 32 11.73 12.11 -1.49
C PRO A 32 12.06 10.78 -2.17
N MET A 33 12.17 10.81 -3.50
CA MET A 33 12.57 9.65 -4.31
C MET A 33 14.07 9.42 -4.16
N GLY A 34 14.45 8.28 -3.58
CA GLY A 34 15.85 7.93 -3.29
C GLY A 34 15.97 6.69 -2.43
N ARG A 35 17.19 6.39 -1.97
CA ARG A 35 17.41 5.30 -1.01
C ARG A 35 16.64 5.64 0.28
N PRO A 36 15.80 4.74 0.80
CA PRO A 36 15.17 4.94 2.10
C PRO A 36 16.22 5.32 3.15
N PRO A 37 15.88 6.23 4.08
CA PRO A 37 16.74 6.48 5.22
C PRO A 37 17.20 5.16 5.84
N LYS A 38 18.48 5.05 6.17
CA LYS A 38 18.99 3.90 6.89
C LYS A 38 18.42 4.01 8.30
N HIS A 39 17.34 3.32 8.57
CA HIS A 39 16.75 3.26 9.90
C HIS A 39 17.70 2.46 10.79
N ASP A 40 18.14 3.06 11.88
CA ASP A 40 18.80 2.30 12.93
C ASP A 40 17.73 1.50 13.67
N LEU A 41 17.70 0.19 13.47
CA LEU A 41 16.70 -0.67 14.09
C LEU A 41 16.90 -0.76 15.61
N SER A 42 18.09 -0.40 16.13
CA SER A 42 18.37 -0.42 17.57
C SER A 42 17.58 0.64 18.34
N ILE A 43 17.08 1.69 17.66
CA ILE A 43 16.23 2.72 18.27
C ILE A 43 14.73 2.40 18.14
N TRP A 44 14.35 1.33 17.45
CA TRP A 44 12.94 0.96 17.32
C TRP A 44 12.46 0.25 18.59
N THR A 45 11.42 0.79 19.21
CA THR A 45 10.71 0.13 20.30
C THR A 45 9.50 -0.58 19.71
N VAL A 46 9.46 -1.90 19.81
CA VAL A 46 8.27 -2.69 19.48
C VAL A 46 7.39 -2.72 20.73
N THR A 47 6.27 -2.00 20.70
CA THR A 47 5.25 -2.01 21.74
C THR A 47 4.07 -2.87 21.30
N ASP A 48 3.61 -3.75 22.19
CA ASP A 48 2.32 -4.40 22.03
C ASP A 48 1.24 -3.49 22.64
N ASP A 49 0.72 -2.60 21.81
CA ASP A 49 -0.32 -1.63 22.20
C ASP A 49 -1.74 -2.19 22.02
N TRP A 50 -1.88 -3.52 21.89
CA TRP A 50 -3.20 -4.13 21.71
C TRP A 50 -4.05 -4.00 22.98
N PRO A 51 -5.35 -3.73 22.83
CA PRO A 51 -6.25 -3.76 23.97
C PRO A 51 -6.25 -5.17 24.58
N ARG A 52 -6.36 -5.24 25.92
CA ARG A 52 -6.73 -6.48 26.63
C ARG A 52 -7.90 -7.14 25.89
N PRO A 53 -7.89 -8.49 25.81
CA PRO A 53 -8.14 -9.28 24.60
C PRO A 53 -8.86 -8.53 23.47
N VAL A 54 -8.23 -8.48 22.30
CA VAL A 54 -8.86 -7.93 21.09
C VAL A 54 -10.20 -8.65 20.87
N PRO A 55 -11.34 -7.94 20.93
CA PRO A 55 -12.64 -8.57 20.77
C PRO A 55 -12.78 -9.05 19.33
N VAL A 56 -13.02 -10.35 19.18
CA VAL A 56 -13.41 -10.99 17.93
C VAL A 56 -14.84 -11.50 18.07
N THR A 57 -15.62 -11.34 17.01
CA THR A 57 -17.01 -11.80 16.93
C THR A 57 -17.08 -13.24 16.43
N GLU A 58 -18.19 -13.93 16.72
CA GLU A 58 -18.42 -15.29 16.24
C GLU A 58 -18.39 -15.36 14.71
N ALA A 59 -18.98 -14.37 14.03
CA ALA A 59 -18.97 -14.29 12.57
C ALA A 59 -17.56 -14.11 11.99
N GLU A 60 -16.66 -13.42 12.70
CA GLU A 60 -15.26 -13.32 12.29
C GLU A 60 -14.54 -14.65 12.51
N ILE A 61 -14.79 -15.33 13.62
CA ILE A 61 -14.24 -16.67 13.89
C ILE A 61 -14.66 -17.65 12.79
N GLU A 62 -15.94 -17.65 12.39
CA GLU A 62 -16.44 -18.49 11.29
C GLU A 62 -15.69 -18.26 9.97
N VAL A 63 -15.38 -17.00 9.64
CA VAL A 63 -14.60 -16.67 8.44
C VAL A 63 -13.17 -17.19 8.57
N PHE A 64 -12.54 -17.09 9.75
CA PHE A 64 -11.21 -17.65 9.97
C PHE A 64 -11.20 -19.18 9.86
N GLU A 65 -12.15 -19.86 10.48
CA GLU A 65 -12.28 -21.32 10.45
C GLU A 65 -12.59 -21.85 9.04
N GLN A 66 -13.32 -21.10 8.22
CA GLN A 66 -13.59 -21.50 6.83
C GLN A 66 -12.31 -21.59 5.97
N TRP A 67 -11.27 -20.82 6.30
CA TRP A 67 -10.01 -20.80 5.55
C TRP A 67 -8.89 -21.62 6.20
N PHE A 68 -8.94 -21.81 7.53
CA PHE A 68 -7.84 -22.42 8.28
C PHE A 68 -8.25 -23.61 9.15
N GLY A 69 -9.53 -23.98 9.22
CA GLY A 69 -10.02 -25.03 10.10
C GLY A 69 -9.40 -26.39 9.82
N ASP A 70 -9.23 -26.74 8.53
CA ASP A 70 -8.57 -27.98 8.11
C ASP A 70 -7.09 -28.02 8.50
N LEU A 71 -6.38 -26.89 8.38
CA LEU A 71 -5.01 -26.74 8.83
C LEU A 71 -4.91 -26.88 10.36
N PHE A 72 -5.84 -26.33 11.13
CA PHE A 72 -5.83 -26.47 12.58
C PHE A 72 -6.17 -27.90 13.02
N ASP A 73 -7.09 -28.56 12.35
CA ASP A 73 -7.37 -29.98 12.59
C ASP A 73 -6.14 -30.84 12.31
N GLU A 74 -5.38 -30.56 11.24
CA GLU A 74 -4.11 -31.25 10.98
C GLU A 74 -3.06 -30.98 12.07
N LEU A 75 -2.87 -29.72 12.45
CA LEU A 75 -1.83 -29.31 13.40
C LEU A 75 -2.12 -29.74 14.84
N PHE A 76 -3.39 -29.78 15.25
CA PHE A 76 -3.78 -29.98 16.65
C PHE A 76 -4.55 -31.28 16.90
N CYS A 77 -5.14 -31.90 15.87
CA CYS A 77 -5.91 -33.15 16.03
C CYS A 77 -5.18 -34.40 15.49
N SER A 78 -3.95 -34.28 14.95
CA SER A 78 -3.12 -35.43 14.50
C SER A 78 -2.35 -36.16 15.63
N GLY A 79 -2.54 -35.78 16.90
CA GLY A 79 -1.74 -36.27 18.04
C GLY A 79 -2.51 -37.05 19.11
N GLY A 80 -3.58 -37.77 18.74
CA GLY A 80 -4.33 -38.67 19.64
C GLY A 80 -3.72 -40.07 19.78
#